data_AF-A0A7S1XLA8-F1
#
_entry.id   AF-A0A7S1XLA8-F1
#
_cell.length_a   1.000
_cell.length_b   1.000
_cell.length_c   1.000
_cell.angle_alpha   90.00
_cell.angle_beta   90.00
_cell.angle_gamma   90.00
#
_symmetry.space_group_name_H-M   'P 1'
#
loop_
_entity.id
_entity.type
_entity.pdbx_description
1 polymer ?
#
loop_
_entity_poly.entity_id
_entity_poly.type
_entity_poly.pdbx_seq_one_letter_code
_entity_poly.pdbx_strand_id
1 'polypeptide(L)'
;MTREAQSALRRTMETYSKVTRFCLVCNYVTRIIEPLASRCAKFRFKPLAPQAMNERLRDIANKEGMPLSDELVASVVGAAGGDMRCAVTTLQSAAALGGVAALEREEIAELSGAVPPSVLAPFWAAVGARDFDALQRAVRDALAEGWPVDGLLRALLTTATEDDALTDETKAKFAASLAEAEGRLIDGAGEELQLLHVGASMISAA
;
A
#
# COMPACT_ATOMS: atom_id res chain seq x y z
N MET A 1 -6.76 -20.22 8.71
CA MET A 1 -6.92 -21.48 9.46
C MET A 1 -7.64 -21.20 10.77
N THR A 2 -8.78 -21.84 11.02
CA THR A 2 -9.56 -21.67 12.26
C THR A 2 -8.77 -22.19 13.47
N ARG A 3 -9.05 -21.68 14.68
CA ARG A 3 -8.37 -22.09 15.93
C ARG A 3 -8.50 -23.60 16.20
N GLU A 4 -9.62 -24.19 15.81
CA GLU A 4 -9.89 -25.62 15.94
C GLU A 4 -8.98 -26.44 15.03
N ALA A 5 -8.85 -26.04 13.76
CA ALA A 5 -7.93 -26.68 12.82
C ALA A 5 -6.48 -26.59 13.29
N GLN A 6 -6.06 -25.45 13.87
CA GLN A 6 -4.72 -25.32 14.46
C GLN A 6 -4.51 -26.29 15.64
N SER A 7 -5.53 -26.47 16.47
CA SER A 7 -5.48 -27.37 17.63
C SER A 7 -5.43 -28.85 17.21
N ALA A 8 -6.14 -29.22 16.15
CA ALA A 8 -6.06 -30.55 15.55
C ALA A 8 -4.68 -30.80 14.90
N LEU A 9 -4.15 -29.81 14.16
CA LEU A 9 -2.84 -29.88 13.53
C LEU A 9 -1.74 -30.09 14.57
N ARG A 10 -1.82 -29.44 15.73
CA ARG A 10 -0.87 -29.62 16.84
C ARG A 10 -0.70 -31.09 17.23
N ARG A 11 -1.80 -31.82 17.42
CA ARG A 11 -1.76 -33.25 17.79
C ARG A 11 -1.04 -34.06 16.72
N THR A 12 -1.37 -33.79 15.46
CA THR A 12 -0.73 -34.44 14.30
C THR A 12 0.78 -34.17 14.26
N MET A 13 1.19 -32.93 14.49
CA MET A 13 2.61 -32.55 14.55
C MET A 13 3.35 -33.25 15.69
N GLU A 14 2.71 -33.45 16.84
CA GLU A 14 3.28 -34.17 17.98
C GLU A 14 3.46 -35.66 17.66
N THR A 15 2.42 -36.33 17.15
CA THR A 15 2.42 -37.77 16.85
C THR A 15 3.43 -38.14 15.77
N TYR A 16 3.54 -37.35 14.71
CA TYR A 16 4.38 -37.67 13.54
C TYR A 16 5.72 -36.91 13.51
N SER A 17 6.12 -36.28 14.61
CA SER A 17 7.35 -35.46 14.72
C SER A 17 8.65 -36.19 14.34
N LYS A 18 8.68 -37.53 14.44
CA LYS A 18 9.85 -38.36 14.11
C LYS A 18 10.03 -38.60 12.61
N VAL A 19 8.94 -38.58 11.85
CA VAL A 19 8.93 -38.97 10.42
C VAL A 19 8.61 -37.80 9.49
N THR A 20 7.91 -36.77 9.99
CA THR A 20 7.45 -35.65 9.20
C THR A 20 7.95 -34.33 9.76
N ARG A 21 8.41 -33.43 8.89
CA ARG A 21 8.73 -32.04 9.21
C ARG A 21 7.66 -31.12 8.62
N PHE A 22 7.26 -30.12 9.40
CA PHE A 22 6.24 -29.14 9.01
C PHE A 22 6.90 -27.79 8.76
N CYS A 23 6.48 -27.10 7.70
CA CYS A 23 6.83 -25.71 7.43
C CYS A 23 5.53 -24.90 7.36
N LEU A 24 5.39 -23.91 8.25
CA LEU A 24 4.24 -23.02 8.30
C LEU A 24 4.66 -21.63 7.85
N VAL A 25 4.00 -21.12 6.81
CA VAL A 25 4.21 -19.76 6.30
C VAL A 25 3.03 -18.90 6.72
N CYS A 26 3.29 -17.76 7.37
CA CYS A 26 2.26 -16.83 7.79
C CYS A 26 2.80 -15.39 7.84
N ASN A 27 1.90 -14.41 7.61
CA ASN A 27 2.25 -12.99 7.70
C ASN A 27 2.22 -12.50 9.15
N TYR A 28 1.31 -13.05 9.97
CA TYR A 28 1.08 -12.63 11.35
C TYR A 28 1.21 -13.80 12.31
N VAL A 29 2.26 -13.79 13.12
CA VAL A 29 2.50 -14.80 14.16
C VAL A 29 1.38 -14.78 15.22
N THR A 30 0.78 -13.62 15.48
CA THR A 30 -0.36 -13.46 16.41
C THR A 30 -1.61 -14.24 16.00
N ARG A 31 -1.73 -14.63 14.73
CA ARG A 31 -2.82 -15.48 14.24
C ARG A 31 -2.54 -16.98 14.42
N ILE A 32 -1.35 -17.35 14.86
CA ILE A 32 -0.97 -18.73 15.16
C ILE A 32 -1.11 -18.96 16.66
N ILE A 33 -1.74 -20.07 17.06
CA ILE A 33 -1.87 -20.41 18.48
C ILE A 33 -0.50 -20.69 19.11
N GLU A 34 -0.29 -20.22 20.33
CA GLU A 34 1.00 -20.37 21.05
C GLU A 34 1.50 -21.84 21.14
N PRO A 35 0.64 -22.86 21.30
CA PRO A 35 1.08 -24.25 21.26
C PRO A 35 1.73 -24.68 19.93
N LEU A 36 1.32 -24.12 18.78
CA LEU A 36 1.99 -24.40 17.50
C LEU A 36 3.26 -23.59 17.36
N ALA A 37 3.21 -22.30 17.69
CA ALA A 37 4.33 -21.38 17.55
C ALA A 37 5.55 -21.78 18.42
N SER A 38 5.32 -22.34 19.60
CA SER A 38 6.39 -22.82 20.50
C SER A 38 7.11 -24.08 20.00
N ARG A 39 6.51 -24.85 19.07
CA ARG A 39 7.10 -26.07 18.49
C ARG A 39 7.86 -25.82 17.18
N CYS A 40 7.79 -24.59 16.66
CA CYS A 40 8.41 -24.22 15.39
C CYS A 40 9.60 -23.30 15.61
N ALA A 41 10.65 -23.47 14.80
CA ALA A 41 11.69 -22.45 14.67
C ALA A 41 11.10 -21.22 13.95
N LYS A 42 11.26 -20.03 14.55
CA LYS A 42 10.66 -18.79 14.05
C LYS A 42 11.65 -18.07 13.16
N PHE A 43 11.37 -18.03 11.86
CA PHE A 43 12.12 -17.23 10.89
C PHE A 43 11.28 -16.02 10.48
N ARG A 44 11.75 -14.81 10.83
CA ARG A 44 11.08 -13.56 10.47
C ARG A 44 11.73 -12.99 9.21
N PHE A 45 10.97 -13.01 8.11
CA PHE A 45 11.34 -12.33 6.88
C PHE A 45 11.00 -10.84 7.02
N LYS A 46 12.03 -10.00 6.92
CA LYS A 46 11.85 -8.54 6.84
C LYS A 46 11.58 -8.15 5.39
N PRO A 47 10.91 -7.02 5.13
CA PRO A 47 10.87 -6.43 3.80
C PRO A 47 12.28 -6.28 3.23
N LEU A 48 12.41 -6.41 1.91
CA LEU A 48 13.72 -6.33 1.25
C LEU A 48 14.25 -4.90 1.29
N ALA A 49 15.57 -4.76 1.41
CA ALA A 49 16.22 -3.47 1.27
C ALA A 49 16.11 -3.00 -0.21
N PRO A 50 15.91 -1.69 -0.46
CA PRO A 50 15.81 -1.15 -1.81
C PRO A 50 16.98 -1.54 -2.72
N GLN A 51 18.20 -1.60 -2.18
CA GLN A 51 19.39 -1.98 -2.94
C GLN A 51 19.31 -3.43 -3.46
N ALA A 52 18.90 -4.37 -2.61
CA ALA A 52 18.74 -5.78 -2.99
C ALA A 52 17.60 -5.97 -4.01
N MET A 53 16.54 -5.17 -3.92
CA MET A 53 15.47 -5.15 -4.92
C MET A 53 15.98 -4.62 -6.26
N ASN A 54 16.74 -3.53 -6.27
CA ASN A 54 17.31 -2.94 -7.48
C ASN A 54 18.21 -3.94 -8.22
N GLU A 55 19.14 -4.59 -7.51
CA GLU A 55 20.01 -5.62 -8.08
C GLU A 55 19.18 -6.73 -8.74
N ARG A 56 18.16 -7.22 -8.03
CA ARG A 56 17.33 -8.31 -8.52
C ARG A 56 16.45 -7.91 -9.72
N LEU A 57 15.92 -6.69 -9.74
CA LEU A 57 15.13 -6.18 -10.86
C LEU A 57 16.00 -6.02 -12.11
N ARG A 58 17.23 -5.51 -11.97
CA ARG A 58 18.19 -5.42 -13.09
C ARG A 58 18.56 -6.79 -13.63
N ASP A 59 18.79 -7.76 -12.76
CA ASP A 59 19.05 -9.15 -13.19
C ASP A 59 17.90 -9.74 -14.02
N ILE A 60 16.65 -9.45 -13.63
CA ILE A 60 15.46 -9.90 -14.36
C ILE A 60 15.37 -9.19 -15.70
N ALA A 61 15.50 -7.86 -15.71
CA ALA A 61 15.44 -7.05 -16.91
C ALA A 61 16.49 -7.45 -17.96
N ASN A 62 17.73 -7.70 -17.52
CA ASN A 62 18.81 -8.18 -18.39
C ASN A 62 18.50 -9.55 -19.03
N LYS A 63 17.82 -10.44 -18.31
CA LYS A 63 17.44 -11.78 -18.82
C LYS A 63 16.28 -11.73 -19.79
N GLU A 64 15.34 -10.81 -19.57
CA GLU A 64 14.19 -10.58 -20.44
C GLU A 64 14.53 -9.65 -21.64
N GLY A 65 15.76 -9.13 -21.71
CA GLY A 65 16.18 -8.23 -22.79
C GLY A 65 15.50 -6.85 -22.72
N MET A 66 15.09 -6.43 -21.53
CA MET A 66 14.37 -5.18 -21.29
C MET A 66 15.29 -4.09 -20.75
N PRO A 67 15.57 -3.01 -21.49
CA PRO A 67 16.33 -1.89 -20.97
C PRO A 67 15.49 -1.11 -19.97
N LEU A 68 15.87 -1.14 -18.69
CA LEU A 68 15.26 -0.30 -17.65
C LEU A 68 16.16 0.89 -17.32
N SER A 69 15.56 2.08 -17.27
CA SER A 69 16.24 3.26 -16.75
C SER A 69 16.32 3.22 -15.22
N ASP A 70 17.33 3.86 -14.65
CA ASP A 70 17.55 3.88 -13.20
C ASP A 70 16.39 4.54 -12.45
N GLU A 71 15.77 5.55 -13.04
CA GLU A 71 14.60 6.23 -12.49
C GLU A 71 13.38 5.32 -12.42
N LEU A 72 13.19 4.47 -13.44
CA LEU A 72 12.08 3.54 -13.52
C LEU A 72 12.21 2.44 -12.47
N VAL A 73 13.42 1.91 -12.29
CA VAL A 73 13.72 0.94 -11.23
C VAL A 73 13.44 1.55 -9.85
N ALA A 74 13.88 2.78 -9.61
CA ALA A 74 13.61 3.49 -8.35
C ALA A 74 12.10 3.70 -8.12
N SER A 75 11.35 4.05 -9.16
CA SER A 75 9.88 4.20 -9.09
C SER A 75 9.19 2.88 -8.73
N VAL A 76 9.55 1.77 -9.38
CA VAL A 76 8.99 0.44 -9.07
C VAL A 76 9.31 0.02 -7.65
N VAL A 77 10.54 0.22 -7.19
CA VAL A 77 10.94 -0.13 -5.81
C VAL A 77 10.22 0.73 -4.79
N GLY A 78 10.03 2.02 -5.06
CA GLY A 78 9.24 2.92 -4.23
C GLY A 78 7.78 2.46 -4.12
N ALA A 79 7.15 2.16 -5.25
CA ALA A 79 5.76 1.69 -5.30
C ALA A 79 5.57 0.33 -4.61
N ALA A 80 6.55 -0.56 -4.71
CA ALA A 80 6.46 -1.91 -4.15
C ALA A 80 6.68 -1.99 -2.62
N GLY A 81 7.26 -0.96 -1.98
CA GLY A 81 7.39 -0.87 -0.53
C GLY A 81 8.12 -2.06 0.14
N GLY A 82 9.04 -2.71 -0.56
CA GLY A 82 9.76 -3.89 -0.07
C GLY A 82 9.18 -5.25 -0.48
N ASP A 83 8.06 -5.28 -1.22
CA ASP A 83 7.49 -6.51 -1.78
C ASP A 83 8.04 -6.79 -3.19
N MET A 84 8.98 -7.73 -3.28
CA MET A 84 9.56 -8.15 -4.57
C MET A 84 8.51 -8.72 -5.53
N ARG A 85 7.48 -9.39 -5.02
CA ARG A 85 6.43 -9.96 -5.89
C ARG A 85 5.66 -8.85 -6.58
N CYS A 86 5.28 -7.82 -5.82
CA CYS A 86 4.63 -6.63 -6.37
C CYS A 86 5.49 -6.01 -7.47
N ALA A 87 6.77 -5.73 -7.17
CA ALA A 87 7.70 -5.12 -8.11
C ALA A 87 7.84 -5.90 -9.44
N VAL A 88 8.02 -7.23 -9.36
CA VAL A 88 8.16 -8.07 -10.57
C VAL A 88 6.86 -8.13 -11.36
N THR A 89 5.72 -8.28 -10.69
CA THR A 89 4.42 -8.32 -11.37
C THR A 89 4.11 -6.99 -12.05
N THR A 90 4.37 -5.86 -11.40
CA THR A 90 4.20 -4.52 -11.99
C THR A 90 5.09 -4.38 -13.23
N LEU A 91 6.36 -4.76 -13.14
CA LEU A 91 7.29 -4.72 -14.26
C LEU A 91 6.82 -5.61 -15.43
N GLN A 92 6.35 -6.81 -15.14
CA GLN A 92 5.83 -7.74 -16.14
C GLN A 92 4.57 -7.20 -16.82
N SER A 93 3.63 -6.63 -16.06
CA SER A 93 2.42 -6.01 -16.60
C SER A 93 2.76 -4.81 -17.48
N ALA A 94 3.71 -3.99 -17.05
CA ALA A 94 4.19 -2.85 -17.82
C ALA A 94 4.80 -3.30 -19.16
N ALA A 95 5.68 -4.30 -19.14
CA ALA A 95 6.27 -4.86 -20.35
C ALA A 95 5.23 -5.44 -21.32
N ALA A 96 4.13 -5.98 -20.82
CA ALA A 96 3.03 -6.50 -21.63
C ALA A 96 2.19 -5.39 -22.31
N LEU A 97 2.15 -4.18 -21.73
CA LEU A 97 1.36 -3.05 -22.21
C LEU A 97 2.14 -2.13 -23.16
N GLY A 98 3.31 -1.65 -22.73
CA GLY A 98 4.14 -0.70 -23.48
C GLY A 98 5.10 -1.34 -24.48
N GLY A 99 5.18 -2.68 -24.50
CA GLY A 99 6.24 -3.41 -25.19
C GLY A 99 7.61 -3.18 -24.53
N VAL A 100 8.63 -3.86 -25.04
CA VAL A 100 9.98 -3.91 -24.42
C VAL A 100 10.74 -2.56 -24.50
N ALA A 101 10.27 -1.60 -25.31
CA ALA A 101 11.10 -0.50 -25.79
C ALA A 101 10.86 0.88 -25.14
N ALA A 102 9.75 1.11 -24.45
CA ALA A 102 9.51 2.40 -23.80
C ALA A 102 8.53 2.23 -22.63
N LEU A 103 9.06 2.11 -21.41
CA LEU A 103 8.27 2.29 -20.20
C LEU A 103 8.53 3.69 -19.65
N GLU A 104 7.45 4.45 -19.47
CA GLU A 104 7.48 5.76 -18.81
C GLU A 104 7.09 5.66 -17.33
N ARG A 105 7.40 6.70 -16.54
CA ARG A 105 7.15 6.70 -15.08
C ARG A 105 5.65 6.69 -14.77
N GLU A 106 4.90 7.38 -15.61
CA GLU A 106 3.46 7.58 -15.54
C GLU A 106 2.73 6.24 -15.67
N GLU A 107 3.13 5.41 -16.63
CA GLU A 107 2.56 4.07 -16.82
C GLU A 107 2.78 3.18 -15.59
N ILE A 108 3.93 3.29 -14.93
CA ILE A 108 4.21 2.55 -13.68
C ILE A 108 3.37 3.09 -12.52
N ALA A 109 3.17 4.40 -12.43
CA ALA A 109 2.32 5.00 -11.39
C ALA A 109 0.88 4.51 -11.54
N GLU A 110 0.35 4.51 -12.76
CA GLU A 110 -0.99 3.98 -13.07
C GLU A 110 -1.10 2.48 -12.75
N LEU A 111 -0.12 1.67 -13.16
CA LEU A 111 -0.13 0.23 -12.90
C LEU A 111 0.06 -0.15 -11.43
N SER A 112 0.79 0.67 -10.68
CA SER A 112 0.96 0.48 -9.24
C SER A 112 -0.22 1.00 -8.42
N GLY A 113 -1.17 1.72 -9.05
CA GLY A 113 -2.25 2.41 -8.36
C GLY A 113 -1.75 3.53 -7.44
N ALA A 114 -0.54 4.02 -7.67
CA ALA A 114 0.01 5.15 -6.95
C ALA A 114 -0.68 6.42 -7.44
N VAL A 115 -1.37 7.12 -6.55
CA VAL A 115 -2.11 8.33 -6.91
C VAL A 115 -1.11 9.44 -7.30
N PRO A 116 -1.23 10.02 -8.49
CA PRO A 116 -0.35 11.10 -8.91
C PRO A 116 -0.64 12.39 -8.11
N PRO A 117 0.37 13.23 -7.85
CA PRO A 117 0.19 14.48 -7.10
C PRO A 117 -0.82 15.44 -7.76
N SER A 118 -1.01 15.36 -9.08
CA SER A 118 -1.99 16.15 -9.83
C SER A 118 -3.43 15.92 -9.39
N VAL A 119 -3.79 14.71 -8.96
CA VAL A 119 -5.13 14.36 -8.48
C VAL A 119 -5.37 14.89 -7.06
N LEU A 120 -4.31 15.00 -6.26
CA LEU A 120 -4.39 15.53 -4.90
C LEU A 120 -4.38 17.07 -4.85
N ALA A 121 -3.80 17.72 -5.86
CA ALA A 121 -3.68 19.18 -5.89
C ALA A 121 -5.04 19.92 -5.81
N PRO A 122 -6.10 19.54 -6.55
CA PRO A 122 -7.43 20.12 -6.40
C PRO A 122 -8.03 19.93 -5.00
N PHE A 123 -7.79 18.78 -4.37
CA PHE A 123 -8.24 18.50 -3.00
C PHE A 123 -7.58 19.47 -2.01
N TRP A 124 -6.26 19.60 -2.06
CA TRP A 124 -5.52 20.52 -1.19
C TRP A 124 -5.86 21.99 -1.45
N ALA A 125 -6.05 22.38 -2.72
CA ALA A 125 -6.48 23.72 -3.09
C ALA A 125 -7.87 24.05 -2.52
N ALA A 126 -8.82 23.12 -2.58
CA ALA A 126 -10.15 23.29 -2.01
C ALA A 126 -10.13 23.39 -0.48
N VAL A 127 -9.30 22.59 0.18
CA VAL A 127 -9.08 22.66 1.64
C VAL A 127 -8.49 24.01 2.04
N GLY A 128 -7.46 24.48 1.32
CA GLY A 128 -6.83 25.78 1.57
C GLY A 128 -7.77 26.97 1.31
N ALA A 129 -8.63 26.88 0.30
CA ALA A 129 -9.65 27.89 0.00
C ALA A 129 -10.88 27.84 0.92
N ARG A 130 -11.00 26.80 1.74
CA ARG A 130 -12.18 26.51 2.60
C ARG A 130 -13.50 26.43 1.81
N ASP A 131 -13.41 25.99 0.56
CA ASP A 131 -14.55 25.88 -0.35
C ASP A 131 -15.03 24.42 -0.39
N PHE A 132 -16.18 24.17 0.26
CA PHE A 132 -16.79 22.85 0.30
C PHE A 132 -17.31 22.38 -1.07
N ASP A 133 -17.80 23.30 -1.90
CA ASP A 133 -18.32 22.95 -3.23
C ASP A 133 -17.17 22.60 -4.19
N ALA A 134 -16.02 23.27 -4.04
CA ALA A 134 -14.79 22.87 -4.73
C ALA A 134 -14.26 21.51 -4.25
N LEU A 135 -14.30 21.26 -2.93
CA LEU A 135 -13.88 19.97 -2.35
C LEU A 135 -14.74 18.83 -2.88
N GLN A 136 -16.07 19.02 -2.92
CA GLN A 136 -16.99 18.00 -3.41
C GLN A 136 -16.78 17.68 -4.88
N ARG A 137 -16.47 18.69 -5.71
CA ARG A 137 -16.10 18.45 -7.11
C ARG A 137 -14.80 17.67 -7.23
N ALA A 138 -13.75 18.09 -6.50
CA ALA A 138 -12.46 17.39 -6.52
C ALA A 138 -12.58 15.91 -6.10
N VAL A 139 -13.35 15.62 -5.05
CA VAL A 139 -13.59 14.24 -4.61
C VAL A 139 -14.36 13.43 -5.66
N ARG A 140 -15.39 14.02 -6.28
CA ARG A 140 -16.16 13.35 -7.34
C ARG A 140 -15.33 13.08 -8.58
N ASP A 141 -14.49 14.04 -8.98
CA ASP A 141 -13.62 13.90 -10.14
C ASP A 141 -12.58 12.78 -9.88
N ALA A 142 -11.96 12.75 -8.71
CA ALA A 142 -11.03 11.68 -8.32
C ALA A 142 -11.69 10.28 -8.30
N LEU A 143 -12.95 10.19 -7.87
CA LEU A 143 -13.73 8.95 -7.91
C LEU A 143 -14.18 8.58 -9.33
N ALA A 144 -14.50 9.56 -10.16
CA ALA A 144 -14.87 9.35 -11.55
C ALA A 144 -13.69 8.86 -12.40
N GLU A 145 -12.47 9.29 -12.07
CA GLU A 145 -11.23 8.75 -12.62
C GLU A 145 -10.93 7.31 -12.17
N GLY A 146 -11.60 6.83 -11.11
CA GLY A 146 -11.52 5.45 -10.65
C GLY A 146 -10.37 5.18 -9.67
N TRP A 147 -9.82 6.20 -9.03
CA TRP A 147 -8.75 6.01 -8.04
C TRP A 147 -9.28 5.36 -6.76
N PRO A 148 -8.56 4.36 -6.20
CA PRO A 148 -8.97 3.72 -4.96
C PRO A 148 -8.85 4.68 -3.78
N VAL A 149 -9.92 4.80 -3.00
CA VAL A 149 -9.98 5.70 -1.84
C VAL A 149 -8.94 5.38 -0.77
N ASP A 150 -8.64 4.10 -0.55
CA ASP A 150 -7.55 3.68 0.35
C ASP A 150 -6.19 4.27 -0.08
N GLY A 151 -5.91 4.25 -1.39
CA GLY A 151 -4.72 4.87 -1.96
C GLY A 151 -4.71 6.39 -1.82
N LEU A 152 -5.86 7.03 -2.05
CA LEU A 152 -6.04 8.47 -1.87
C LEU A 152 -5.79 8.90 -0.42
N LEU A 153 -6.39 8.20 0.56
CA LEU A 153 -6.18 8.50 1.97
C LEU A 153 -4.70 8.35 2.37
N ARG A 154 -4.03 7.27 1.95
CA ARG A 154 -2.60 7.10 2.25
C ARG A 154 -1.75 8.21 1.63
N ALA A 155 -2.00 8.56 0.37
CA ALA A 155 -1.24 9.61 -0.31
C ALA A 155 -1.49 11.01 0.31
N LEU A 156 -2.73 11.28 0.75
CA LEU A 156 -3.06 12.48 1.51
C LEU A 156 -2.31 12.52 2.85
N LEU A 157 -2.24 11.39 3.58
CA LEU A 157 -1.48 11.31 4.82
C LEU A 157 0.00 11.62 4.60
N THR A 158 0.63 10.97 3.62
CA THR A 158 2.05 11.19 3.28
C THR A 158 2.31 12.65 2.94
N THR A 159 1.49 13.24 2.06
CA THR A 159 1.62 14.64 1.65
C THR A 159 1.46 15.59 2.84
N ALA A 160 0.47 15.35 3.72
CA ALA A 160 0.25 16.18 4.91
C ALA A 160 1.36 16.07 5.95
N THR A 161 1.98 14.89 6.07
CA THR A 161 3.11 14.69 7.00
C THR A 161 4.38 15.38 6.53
N GLU A 162 4.62 15.39 5.21
CA GLU A 162 5.78 16.01 4.57
C GLU A 162 5.67 17.54 4.45
N ASP A 163 4.46 18.10 4.52
CA ASP A 163 4.25 19.55 4.46
C ASP A 163 4.65 20.25 5.77
N ASP A 164 5.73 21.03 5.72
CA ASP A 164 6.23 21.81 6.86
C ASP A 164 5.38 23.04 7.20
N ALA A 165 4.43 23.44 6.34
CA ALA A 165 3.57 24.60 6.58
C ALA A 165 2.44 24.30 7.59
N LEU A 166 2.09 23.03 7.79
CA LEU A 166 1.02 22.61 8.69
C LEU A 166 1.53 22.50 10.14
N THR A 167 0.76 23.02 11.08
CA THR A 167 1.07 22.87 12.52
C THR A 167 0.91 21.42 12.97
N ASP A 168 1.70 21.00 13.96
CA ASP A 168 1.62 19.64 14.53
C ASP A 168 0.22 19.31 15.07
N GLU A 169 -0.50 20.30 15.59
CA GLU A 169 -1.88 20.11 16.07
C GLU A 169 -2.84 19.81 14.90
N THR A 170 -2.70 20.54 13.79
CA THR A 170 -3.48 20.28 12.57
C THR A 170 -3.15 18.92 11.98
N LYS A 171 -1.86 18.55 11.92
CA LYS A 171 -1.40 17.22 11.47
C LYS A 171 -1.99 16.09 12.34
N ALA A 172 -2.00 16.27 13.66
CA ALA A 172 -2.54 15.27 14.58
C ALA A 172 -4.06 15.09 14.41
N LYS A 173 -4.82 16.20 14.30
CA LYS A 173 -6.27 16.15 14.06
C LYS A 173 -6.58 15.51 12.70
N PHE A 174 -5.79 15.82 11.68
CA PHE A 174 -5.92 15.21 10.36
C PHE A 174 -5.71 13.71 10.39
N ALA A 175 -4.60 13.26 10.99
CA ALA A 175 -4.28 11.84 11.10
C ALA A 175 -5.36 11.06 11.87
N ALA A 176 -5.94 11.65 12.93
CA ALA A 176 -7.04 11.05 13.66
C ALA A 176 -8.31 10.92 12.81
N SER A 177 -8.69 11.99 12.09
CA SER A 177 -9.86 11.97 11.20
C SER A 177 -9.69 10.96 10.05
N LEU A 178 -8.49 10.83 9.53
CA LEU A 178 -8.14 9.88 8.48
C LEU A 178 -8.22 8.43 8.98
N ALA A 179 -7.72 8.16 10.18
CA ALA A 179 -7.81 6.83 10.80
C ALA A 179 -9.26 6.42 11.07
N GLU A 180 -10.13 7.35 11.49
CA GLU A 180 -11.56 7.08 11.63
C GLU A 180 -12.22 6.76 10.28
N ALA A 181 -11.88 7.52 9.23
CA ALA A 181 -12.38 7.30 7.88
C ALA A 181 -11.93 5.95 7.32
N GLU A 182 -10.65 5.58 7.47
CA GLU A 182 -10.11 4.29 7.06
C GLU A 182 -10.80 3.13 7.80
N GLY A 183 -11.02 3.28 9.12
CA GLY A 183 -11.78 2.30 9.90
C GLY A 183 -13.20 2.10 9.39
N ARG A 184 -13.91 3.18 9.08
CA ARG A 184 -15.27 3.13 8.50
C ARG A 184 -15.29 2.52 7.09
N LEU A 185 -14.26 2.75 6.28
CA LEU A 185 -14.14 2.12 4.96
C LEU A 185 -13.97 0.60 5.07
N ILE A 186 -13.20 0.12 6.05
CA ILE A 186 -13.07 -1.32 6.33
C ILE A 186 -14.42 -1.94 6.72
N ASP A 187 -15.27 -1.19 7.42
CA ASP A 187 -16.64 -1.60 7.76
C ASP A 187 -17.64 -1.49 6.57
N GLY A 188 -17.18 -1.05 5.39
CA GLY A 188 -17.99 -0.93 4.18
C GLY A 188 -18.79 0.36 4.07
N ALA A 189 -18.33 1.46 4.70
CA ALA A 189 -18.93 2.77 4.53
C ALA A 189 -18.73 3.34 3.11
N GLY A 190 -19.56 4.31 2.73
CA GLY A 190 -19.49 4.95 1.42
C GLY A 190 -18.23 5.79 1.22
N GLU A 191 -17.51 5.52 0.13
CA GLU A 191 -16.23 6.12 -0.26
C GLU A 191 -16.26 7.66 -0.37
N GLU A 192 -17.22 8.20 -1.13
CA GLU A 192 -17.40 9.65 -1.33
C GLU A 192 -17.59 10.37 0.02
N LEU A 193 -18.43 9.82 0.89
CA LEU A 193 -18.74 10.42 2.20
C LEU A 193 -17.53 10.42 3.13
N GLN A 194 -16.70 9.36 3.11
CA GLN A 194 -15.52 9.31 3.96
C GLN A 194 -14.44 10.30 3.50
N LEU A 195 -14.20 10.43 2.18
CA LEU A 195 -13.28 11.44 1.65
C LEU A 195 -13.74 12.87 1.93
N LEU A 196 -15.04 13.13 1.75
CA LEU A 196 -15.64 14.42 2.10
C LEU A 196 -15.51 14.72 3.59
N HIS A 197 -15.71 13.72 4.45
CA HIS A 197 -15.55 13.87 5.90
C HIS A 197 -14.12 14.28 6.27
N VAL A 198 -13.11 13.64 5.69
CA VAL A 198 -11.69 13.98 5.92
C VAL A 198 -11.39 15.41 5.45
N GLY A 199 -11.84 15.80 4.25
CA GLY A 199 -11.64 17.16 3.74
C GLY A 199 -12.40 18.23 4.56
N ALA A 200 -13.63 17.96 4.98
CA ALA A 200 -14.41 18.87 5.80
C ALA A 200 -13.83 19.05 7.22
N SER A 201 -13.30 17.96 7.80
CA SER A 201 -12.59 17.98 9.07
C SER A 201 -11.40 18.94 9.02
N MET A 202 -10.65 18.92 7.91
CA MET A 202 -9.52 19.83 7.68
C MET A 202 -9.94 21.30 7.55
N ILE A 203 -11.01 21.59 6.81
CA ILE A 203 -11.55 22.95 6.67
C ILE A 203 -11.98 23.54 8.03
N SER A 204 -12.46 22.69 8.93
CA SER A 204 -12.89 23.07 10.29
C SER A 204 -11.73 23.20 11.28
N ALA A 205 -10.65 22.43 11.07
CA ALA A 205 -9.47 22.41 11.95
C ALA A 205 -8.43 23.51 11.67
N ALA A 206 -8.51 24.16 10.50
CA ALA A 206 -7.69 25.30 10.08
C ALA A 206 -8.38 26.65 10.38
#